data_AF-A0A1V5UVP6-F1
#
_entry.id   AF-A0A1V5UVP6-F1
#
_cell.length_a   1.000
_cell.length_b   1.000
_cell.length_c   1.000
_cell.angle_alpha   90.00
_cell.angle_beta   90.00
_cell.angle_gamma   90.00
#
_symmetry.space_group_name_H-M   'P 1'
#
loop_
_entity.id
_entity.type
_entity.pdbx_description
1 polymer ?
#
loop_
_entity_poly.entity_id
_entity_poly.type
_entity_poly.pdbx_seq_one_letter_code
_entity_poly.pdbx_strand_id
1 'polypeptide(L)'
;MARKYRARPRFWLALALLTFAVFGVSFLVATHRLNADAATLRAKTAARDEIAQEIGALEKQIAFVETDEYVERAARDDLGLIRPGEIRYVNAGQ
;
A
#
# COMPACT_ATOMS: atom_id res chain seq x y z
N MET A 1 49.97 2.15 46.66
CA MET A 1 49.67 0.71 46.76
C MET A 1 48.62 0.34 45.72
N ALA A 2 49.01 0.02 44.47
CA ALA A 2 48.06 -0.36 43.42
C ALA A 2 47.85 -1.88 43.44
N ARG A 3 46.70 -2.33 43.92
CA ARG A 3 46.31 -3.75 43.95
C ARG A 3 46.14 -4.23 42.50
N LYS A 4 47.17 -4.87 41.96
CA LYS A 4 47.13 -5.51 40.64
C LYS A 4 46.17 -6.70 40.72
N TYR A 5 44.90 -6.47 40.36
CA TYR A 5 43.93 -7.54 40.19
C TYR A 5 44.38 -8.42 39.03
N ARG A 6 45.01 -9.55 39.36
CA ARG A 6 45.46 -10.54 38.40
C ARG A 6 44.22 -11.33 37.97
N ALA A 7 43.52 -10.82 36.95
CA ALA A 7 42.34 -11.46 36.38
C ALA A 7 42.73 -12.87 35.94
N ARG A 8 42.15 -13.89 36.58
CA ARG A 8 42.37 -15.29 36.17
C ARG A 8 41.76 -15.49 34.77
N PRO A 9 42.32 -16.35 33.92
CA PRO A 9 41.82 -16.57 32.56
C PRO A 9 40.33 -16.94 32.52
N ARG A 10 39.81 -17.57 33.58
CA ARG A 10 38.38 -17.86 33.78
C ARG A 10 37.48 -16.62 33.85
N PHE A 11 37.97 -15.50 34.39
CA PHE A 11 37.23 -14.23 34.46
C PHE A 11 37.06 -13.61 33.06
N TRP A 12 38.11 -13.62 32.24
CA TRP A 12 38.05 -13.14 30.87
C TRP A 12 37.14 -14.00 29.98
N LEU A 13 37.17 -15.33 30.17
CA LEU A 13 36.23 -16.23 29.50
C LEU A 13 34.77 -15.96 29.90
N ALA A 14 34.49 -15.76 31.19
CA ALA A 14 33.15 -15.44 31.66
C ALA A 14 32.68 -14.07 31.13
N LEU A 15 33.57 -13.07 31.10
CA LEU A 15 33.28 -11.75 30.56
C LEU A 15 33.00 -11.80 29.05
N ALA A 16 33.81 -12.55 28.29
CA ALA A 16 33.62 -12.75 26.86
C ALA A 16 32.31 -13.50 26.54
N LEU A 17 31.95 -14.49 27.36
CA LEU A 17 30.70 -15.22 27.21
C LEU A 17 29.49 -14.32 27.52
N LEU A 18 29.58 -13.48 28.55
CA LEU A 18 28.55 -12.51 28.89
C LEU A 18 28.37 -11.48 27.77
N THR A 19 29.45 -10.90 27.25
CA THR A 19 29.36 -9.94 26.14
C THR A 19 28.82 -10.59 24.87
N PHE A 20 29.24 -11.82 24.55
CA PHE A 20 28.71 -12.57 23.43
C PHE A 20 27.22 -12.87 23.58
N ALA A 21 26.76 -13.24 24.78
CA ALA A 21 25.35 -13.48 25.06
C ALA A 21 24.50 -12.20 24.88
N VAL A 22 24.95 -11.06 25.41
CA VAL A 22 24.24 -9.78 25.27
C VAL A 22 24.17 -9.37 23.80
N PHE A 23 25.28 -9.49 23.06
CA PHE A 23 25.34 -9.12 21.65
C PHE A 23 24.49 -10.06 20.78
N GLY A 24 24.55 -11.37 21.05
CA GLY A 24 23.75 -12.39 20.36
C GLY A 24 22.25 -12.18 20.56
N VAL A 25 21.80 -11.94 21.79
CA VAL A 25 20.39 -11.64 22.08
C VAL A 25 19.96 -10.35 21.39
N SER A 26 20.78 -9.30 21.43
CA SER A 26 20.49 -8.02 20.76
C SER A 26 20.35 -8.19 19.24
N PHE A 27 21.22 -8.99 18.64
CA PHE A 27 21.17 -9.31 17.21
C PHE A 27 19.93 -10.12 16.83
N LEU A 28 19.53 -11.11 17.63
CA LEU A 28 18.31 -11.87 17.42
C LEU A 28 17.06 -10.98 17.52
N VAL A 29 17.00 -10.11 18.52
CA VAL A 29 15.87 -9.18 18.66
C VAL A 29 15.81 -8.20 17.49
N ALA A 30 16.95 -7.66 17.04
CA ALA A 30 17.02 -6.75 15.91
C ALA A 30 16.54 -7.41 14.59
N THR A 31 16.99 -8.63 14.32
CA THR A 31 16.60 -9.38 13.11
C THR A 31 15.11 -9.75 13.11
N HIS A 32 14.57 -10.16 14.26
CA HIS A 32 13.12 -10.42 14.38
C HIS A 32 12.28 -9.17 14.16
N ARG A 33 12.68 -8.02 14.73
CA ARG A 33 11.96 -6.75 14.54
C ARG A 33 12.00 -6.30 13.08
N LEU A 34 13.17 -6.32 12.45
CA LEU A 34 13.32 -5.95 11.04
C LEU A 34 12.46 -6.80 10.11
N ASN A 35 12.34 -8.10 10.38
CA ASN A 35 11.48 -8.99 9.60
C ASN A 35 9.98 -8.69 9.78
N ALA A 36 9.55 -8.41 11.01
CA ALA A 36 8.17 -8.02 11.30
C ALA A 36 7.81 -6.67 10.66
N ASP A 37 8.72 -5.70 10.71
CA ASP A 37 8.55 -4.38 10.10
C ASP A 37 8.51 -4.49 8.57
N ALA A 38 9.36 -5.33 7.97
CA ALA A 38 9.36 -5.56 6.52
C ALA A 38 8.03 -6.16 6.02
N ALA A 39 7.46 -7.11 6.75
CA ALA A 39 6.15 -7.68 6.42
C ALA A 39 5.04 -6.62 6.49
N THR A 40 5.06 -5.80 7.55
CA THR A 40 4.09 -4.72 7.74
C THR A 40 4.21 -3.65 6.65
N LEU A 41 5.44 -3.28 6.28
CA LEU A 41 5.69 -2.34 5.21
C LEU A 41 5.19 -2.87 3.86
N ARG A 42 5.47 -4.15 3.54
CA ARG A 42 4.98 -4.76 2.30
C ARG A 42 3.45 -4.79 2.21
N ALA A 43 2.77 -5.08 3.31
CA ALA A 43 1.31 -5.05 3.35
C ALA A 43 0.77 -3.63 3.10
N LYS A 44 1.40 -2.61 3.72
CA LYS A 44 1.01 -1.21 3.54
C LYS A 44 1.30 -0.70 2.13
N THR A 45 2.41 -1.10 1.51
CA THR A 45 2.73 -0.72 0.13
C THR A 45 1.77 -1.38 -0.84
N ALA A 46 1.46 -2.67 -0.66
CA ALA A 46 0.50 -3.37 -1.51
C ALA A 46 -0.89 -2.71 -1.48
N ALA A 47 -1.40 -2.38 -0.28
CA ALA A 47 -2.67 -1.68 -0.14
C ALA A 47 -2.64 -0.27 -0.79
N ARG A 48 -1.51 0.44 -0.68
CA ARG A 48 -1.33 1.74 -1.36
C ARG A 48 -1.37 1.60 -2.88
N ASP A 49 -0.71 0.58 -3.42
CA ASP A 49 -0.64 0.34 -4.85
C ASP A 49 -2.01 -0.05 -5.42
N GLU A 50 -2.78 -0.88 -4.68
CA GLU A 50 -4.16 -1.25 -5.05
C GLU A 50 -5.07 -0.01 -5.12
N ILE A 51 -5.05 0.84 -4.10
CA ILE A 51 -5.83 2.09 -4.09
C ILE A 51 -5.40 3.03 -5.22
N ALA A 52 -4.09 3.13 -5.50
CA ALA A 52 -3.59 3.96 -6.59
C ALA A 52 -4.07 3.46 -7.97
N GLN A 53 -4.14 2.15 -8.16
CA GLN A 53 -4.70 1.55 -9.38
C GLN A 53 -6.20 1.83 -9.50
N GLU A 54 -6.95 1.71 -8.41
CA GLU A 54 -8.39 2.00 -8.39
C GLU A 54 -8.67 3.47 -8.72
N ILE A 55 -7.92 4.41 -8.12
CA ILE A 55 -8.00 5.84 -8.45
C ILE A 55 -7.76 6.06 -9.94
N GLY A 56 -6.68 5.50 -10.50
CA GLY A 56 -6.39 5.66 -11.94
C GLY A 56 -7.43 5.03 -12.85
N ALA A 57 -8.10 3.96 -12.42
CA ALA A 57 -9.20 3.36 -13.17
C ALA A 57 -10.47 4.24 -13.13
N LEU A 58 -10.80 4.80 -11.97
CA LEU A 58 -11.93 5.71 -11.78
C LEU A 58 -11.72 7.02 -12.54
N GLU A 59 -10.52 7.60 -12.50
CA GLU A 59 -10.18 8.81 -13.26
C GLU A 59 -10.39 8.61 -14.77
N LYS A 60 -10.02 7.44 -15.31
CA LYS A 60 -10.29 7.10 -16.71
C LYS A 60 -11.79 6.98 -17.01
N GLN A 61 -12.57 6.42 -16.10
CA GLN A 61 -14.02 6.33 -16.25
C GLN A 61 -14.66 7.71 -16.24
N ILE A 62 -14.26 8.58 -15.31
CA ILE A 62 -14.72 9.97 -15.26
C ILE A 62 -14.39 10.68 -16.57
N ALA A 63 -13.12 10.61 -17.02
CA ALA A 63 -12.70 11.23 -18.26
C ALA A 63 -13.49 10.73 -19.49
N PHE A 64 -13.90 9.45 -19.50
CA PHE A 64 -14.73 8.89 -20.56
C PHE A 64 -16.18 9.39 -20.49
N VAL A 65 -16.78 9.39 -19.29
CA VAL A 65 -18.17 9.81 -19.07
C VAL A 65 -18.35 11.32 -19.30
N GLU A 66 -17.32 12.12 -19.02
CA GLU A 66 -17.33 13.56 -19.29
C GLU A 66 -17.19 13.93 -20.77
N THR A 67 -16.99 12.96 -21.66
CA THR A 67 -16.96 13.25 -23.11
C THR A 67 -18.35 13.67 -23.60
N ASP A 68 -18.40 14.71 -24.44
CA ASP A 68 -19.64 15.19 -25.04
C ASP A 68 -20.42 14.08 -25.79
N GLU A 69 -19.70 13.14 -26.42
CA GLU A 69 -20.30 11.99 -27.10
C GLU A 69 -21.03 11.05 -26.14
N TYR A 70 -20.43 10.77 -24.98
CA TYR A 70 -21.07 9.93 -23.96
C TYR A 70 -22.26 10.64 -23.33
N VAL A 71 -22.14 11.93 -23.03
CA VAL A 71 -23.23 12.75 -22.48
C VAL A 71 -24.40 12.84 -23.45
N GLU A 72 -24.16 13.09 -24.75
CA GLU A 72 -25.22 13.14 -25.75
C GLU A 72 -25.91 11.78 -25.92
N ARG A 73 -25.14 10.69 -25.90
CA ARG A 73 -25.69 9.33 -25.98
C ARG A 73 -26.55 9.01 -24.75
N ALA A 74 -26.04 9.23 -23.54
CA ALA A 74 -26.79 9.02 -22.30
C ALA A 74 -28.06 9.90 -22.25
N ALA A 75 -27.99 11.16 -22.69
CA ALA A 75 -29.14 12.04 -22.78
C ALA A 75 -30.21 11.52 -23.76
N ARG A 76 -29.80 10.94 -24.90
CA ARG A 76 -30.72 10.35 -25.89
C ARG A 76 -31.32 9.02 -25.42
N ASP A 77 -30.50 8.15 -24.87
CA ASP A 77 -30.88 6.77 -24.52
C ASP A 77 -31.63 6.70 -23.19
N ASP A 78 -31.13 7.39 -22.15
CA ASP A 78 -31.69 7.30 -20.79
C ASP A 78 -32.81 8.33 -20.57
N LEU A 79 -32.63 9.54 -21.12
CA LEU A 79 -33.56 10.65 -20.90
C LEU A 79 -34.49 10.90 -22.10
N GLY A 80 -34.26 10.23 -23.24
CA GLY A 80 -35.08 10.41 -24.45
C GLY A 80 -34.99 11.82 -25.04
N LEU A 81 -33.96 12.58 -24.70
CA LEU A 81 -33.75 13.95 -25.15
C LEU A 81 -33.34 13.95 -26.62
N ILE A 82 -33.83 14.94 -27.37
CA ILE A 82 -33.54 15.13 -28.78
C ILE A 82 -33.03 16.55 -29.00
N ARG A 83 -32.25 16.79 -30.06
CA ARG A 83 -31.73 18.13 -30.34
C ARG A 83 -32.85 19.11 -30.69
N PRO A 84 -32.68 20.42 -30.43
CA PRO A 84 -33.61 21.44 -30.90
C PRO A 84 -33.81 21.31 -32.42
N GLY A 85 -35.04 21.02 -32.85
CA GLY A 85 -35.39 20.81 -34.26
C GLY A 85 -35.47 19.34 -34.73
N GLU A 86 -35.11 18.36 -33.89
CA GLU A 86 -35.41 16.94 -34.15
C GLU A 86 -36.87 16.62 -33.79
N ILE A 87 -37.51 15.73 -34.56
CA ILE A 87 -38.89 15.25 -34.31
C ILE A 87 -38.81 13.78 -33.93
N ARG A 88 -39.27 13.44 -32.71
CA ARG A 88 -39.31 12.04 -32.24
C ARG A 88 -40.52 11.32 -32.85
N TYR A 89 -40.27 10.36 -33.72
CA TYR A 89 -41.30 9.45 -34.21
C TYR A 89 -41.49 8.31 -33.21
N VAL A 90 -42.65 8.25 -32.56
CA VAL A 90 -43.06 7.09 -31.75
C VAL A 90 -44.07 6.29 -32.55
N ASN A 91 -43.79 5.00 -32.78
CA ASN A 91 -44.76 4.10 -33.39
C ASN A 91 -45.89 3.85 -32.38
N ALA A 92 -47.06 4.40 -32.64
CA ALA A 92 -48.27 4.07 -31.91
C ALA A 92 -48.82 2.73 -32.42
N GLY A 93 -48.34 1.63 -31.84
CA GLY A 93 -48.97 0.31 -31.93
C GLY A 93 -48.10 -0.78 -32.56
N GLN A 94 -47.75 -1.77 -31.74
CA GLN A 94 -48.40 -3.09 -31.73
C GLN A 94 -48.66 -3.51 -30.29
#